data_AF-A0A3M1S5B3-F1
#
_entry.id   AF-A0A3M1S5B3-F1
#
_cell.length_a   1.000
_cell.length_b   1.000
_cell.length_c   1.000
_cell.angle_alpha   90.00
_cell.angle_beta   90.00
_cell.angle_gamma   90.00
#
_symmetry.space_group_name_H-M   'P 1'
#
loop_
_entity.id
_entity.type
_entity.pdbx_description
1 polymer ?
#
loop_
_entity_poly.entity_id
_entity_poly.type
_entity_poly.pdbx_seq_one_letter_code
_entity_poly.pdbx_strand_id
1 'polypeptide(L)'
;MDGGSRFRFDGTATAFDLDLQLLDATDPANPVEVARPAADWQHNSELLWLDLQPGHSYWLRVLPGAAQGAFQHDYALAWIIDELPPDADGDGVPDANDNCIQIANPGQGDADGDGYGNPCDADLDNDGFVNFADLGLFRLAFGSSDPVADFDESGFVNFADLAIMRTAFGAPPGPSGLAP
;
A
#
# COMPACT_ATOMS: atom_id res chain seq x y z
N MET A 1 6.42 -6.63 -7.69
CA MET A 1 6.02 -7.32 -8.94
C MET A 1 6.33 -8.80 -8.83
N ASP A 2 5.33 -9.61 -8.52
CA ASP A 2 5.06 -10.82 -9.30
C ASP A 2 3.54 -10.96 -9.34
N GLY A 3 2.95 -10.46 -10.43
CA GLY A 3 1.56 -10.69 -10.80
C GLY A 3 1.40 -12.14 -11.24
N GLY A 4 1.65 -13.06 -10.31
CA GLY A 4 1.67 -14.49 -10.52
C GLY A 4 0.32 -14.95 -11.04
N SER A 5 0.33 -15.31 -12.33
CA SER A 5 -0.65 -16.11 -13.04
C SER A 5 -1.57 -16.90 -12.12
N ARG A 6 -2.89 -16.68 -12.26
CA ARG A 6 -3.94 -17.57 -11.76
C ARG A 6 -3.49 -19.02 -11.91
N PHE A 7 -3.12 -19.66 -10.80
CA PHE A 7 -2.83 -21.09 -10.79
C PHE A 7 -4.13 -21.81 -11.12
N ARG A 8 -4.32 -22.13 -12.40
CA ARG A 8 -5.36 -23.07 -12.84
C ARG A 8 -4.85 -24.44 -12.41
N PHE A 9 -5.36 -24.92 -11.27
CA PHE A 9 -5.23 -26.32 -10.91
C PHE A 9 -5.85 -27.13 -12.06
N ASP A 10 -5.02 -27.89 -12.77
CA ASP A 10 -5.34 -28.53 -14.05
C ASP A 10 -6.26 -29.76 -13.92
N GLY A 11 -7.13 -29.80 -12.91
CA GLY A 11 -8.09 -30.88 -12.69
C GLY A 11 -7.48 -32.27 -12.48
N THR A 12 -6.15 -32.41 -12.44
CA THR A 12 -5.45 -33.69 -12.22
C THR A 12 -4.73 -33.78 -10.88
N ALA A 13 -4.68 -32.68 -10.12
CA ALA A 13 -4.27 -32.73 -8.73
C ALA A 13 -5.27 -33.58 -7.94
N THR A 14 -4.82 -34.75 -7.45
CA THR A 14 -5.50 -35.46 -6.38
C THR A 14 -5.74 -34.46 -5.25
N ALA A 15 -7.00 -34.11 -5.02
CA ALA A 15 -7.38 -33.13 -4.01
C ALA A 15 -6.90 -33.64 -2.64
N PHE A 16 -5.91 -32.96 -2.07
CA PHE A 16 -5.42 -33.24 -0.74
C PHE A 16 -6.15 -32.30 0.22
N ASP A 17 -6.99 -32.89 1.07
CA ASP A 17 -7.78 -32.25 2.13
C ASP A 17 -6.82 -31.72 3.22
N LEU A 18 -6.96 -30.46 3.61
CA LEU A 18 -5.98 -29.64 4.31
C LEU A 18 -6.58 -28.87 5.51
N ASP A 19 -7.35 -29.51 6.40
CA ASP A 19 -8.03 -28.86 7.55
C ASP A 19 -7.39 -27.53 8.08
N LEU A 20 -7.93 -26.39 7.64
CA LEU A 20 -7.52 -25.05 8.08
C LEU A 20 -8.25 -24.64 9.37
N GLN A 21 -7.52 -24.01 10.29
CA GLN A 21 -8.10 -23.36 11.47
C GLN A 21 -7.49 -21.98 11.65
N LEU A 22 -8.33 -20.97 11.85
CA LEU A 22 -7.88 -19.65 12.26
C LEU A 22 -8.14 -19.47 13.75
N LEU A 23 -7.11 -19.03 14.46
CA LEU A 23 -7.16 -18.77 15.89
C LEU A 23 -6.89 -17.30 16.15
N ASP A 24 -7.72 -16.67 16.99
CA ASP A 24 -7.37 -15.42 17.65
C ASP A 24 -6.32 -15.73 18.72
N ALA A 25 -5.13 -15.18 18.52
CA ALA A 25 -3.94 -15.34 19.34
C ALA A 25 -3.51 -14.01 19.98
N THR A 26 -4.45 -13.09 20.21
CA THR A 26 -4.22 -11.84 20.93
C THR A 26 -3.70 -12.10 22.35
N ASP A 27 -4.19 -13.18 22.99
CA ASP A 27 -3.48 -13.84 24.09
C ASP A 27 -2.76 -15.09 23.55
N PRO A 28 -1.44 -15.02 23.28
CA PRO A 28 -0.70 -16.15 22.71
C PRO A 28 -0.58 -17.35 23.65
N ALA A 29 -0.86 -17.19 24.95
CA ALA A 29 -0.91 -18.31 25.89
C ALA A 29 -2.21 -19.13 25.78
N ASN A 30 -3.29 -18.51 25.28
CA ASN A 30 -4.61 -19.12 25.18
C ASN A 30 -5.30 -18.77 23.84
N PRO A 31 -4.77 -19.26 22.71
CA PRO A 31 -5.39 -18.99 21.40
C PRO A 31 -6.78 -19.63 21.29
N VAL A 32 -7.73 -18.90 20.72
CA VAL A 32 -9.14 -19.32 20.56
C VAL A 32 -9.45 -19.53 19.08
N GLU A 33 -9.94 -20.70 18.72
CA GLU A 33 -10.40 -20.96 17.34
C GLU A 33 -11.60 -20.06 17.01
N VAL A 34 -11.46 -19.24 15.96
CA VAL A 34 -12.48 -18.28 15.51
C VAL A 34 -13.13 -18.70 14.21
N ALA A 35 -12.48 -19.52 13.39
CA ALA A 35 -13.07 -20.05 12.17
C ALA A 35 -12.40 -21.37 11.71
N ARG A 36 -13.20 -22.21 11.06
CA ARG A 36 -12.81 -23.45 10.37
C ARG A 36 -13.67 -23.64 9.11
N PRO A 37 -13.17 -24.24 8.03
CA PRO A 37 -13.96 -24.58 6.84
C PRO A 37 -15.17 -25.46 7.20
N ALA A 38 -16.26 -25.31 6.43
CA ALA A 38 -17.41 -26.20 6.53
C ALA A 38 -17.02 -27.59 6.03
N ALA A 39 -17.55 -28.65 6.66
CA ALA A 39 -17.34 -30.03 6.23
C ALA A 39 -18.18 -30.34 4.99
N ASP A 40 -17.91 -29.71 3.85
CA ASP A 40 -18.55 -30.05 2.58
C ASP A 40 -17.54 -30.73 1.63
N TRP A 41 -17.81 -32.00 1.35
CA TRP A 41 -16.98 -32.89 0.53
C TRP A 41 -16.91 -32.49 -0.96
N GLN A 42 -17.30 -31.26 -1.33
CA GLN A 42 -17.45 -30.83 -2.71
C GLN A 42 -16.44 -29.76 -3.15
N HIS A 43 -15.65 -29.18 -2.25
CA HIS A 43 -14.74 -28.09 -2.62
C HIS A 43 -13.33 -28.35 -2.06
N ASN A 44 -12.39 -28.56 -2.97
CA ASN A 44 -10.95 -28.67 -2.76
C ASN A 44 -10.28 -27.30 -2.45
N SER A 45 -11.07 -26.34 -1.99
CA SER A 45 -10.66 -24.99 -1.64
C SER A 45 -11.22 -24.71 -0.25
N GLU A 46 -10.41 -24.94 0.75
CA GLU A 46 -10.73 -24.53 2.11
C GLU A 46 -10.62 -23.02 2.19
N LEU A 47 -11.75 -22.36 1.96
CA LEU A 47 -11.87 -20.92 2.08
C LEU A 47 -12.37 -20.59 3.47
N LEU A 48 -11.64 -19.68 4.11
CA LEU A 48 -11.99 -19.15 5.41
C LEU A 48 -12.36 -17.68 5.25
N TRP A 49 -13.56 -17.32 5.68
CA TRP A 49 -14.04 -15.94 5.66
C TRP A 49 -14.25 -15.47 7.10
N LEU A 50 -13.50 -14.45 7.53
CA LEU A 50 -13.66 -13.83 8.84
C LEU A 50 -13.32 -12.34 8.77
N ASP A 51 -14.13 -11.52 9.41
CA ASP A 51 -13.81 -10.12 9.68
C ASP A 51 -12.74 -10.05 10.78
N LEU A 52 -11.51 -9.66 10.41
CA LEU A 52 -10.42 -9.49 11.37
C LEU A 52 -10.65 -8.23 12.22
N GLN A 53 -10.58 -8.40 13.55
CA GLN A 53 -10.72 -7.29 14.50
C GLN A 53 -9.41 -6.48 14.61
N PRO A 54 -9.48 -5.13 14.59
CA PRO A 54 -8.31 -4.27 14.79
C PRO A 54 -7.62 -4.51 16.13
N GLY A 55 -6.29 -4.51 16.14
CA GLY A 55 -5.47 -4.72 17.35
C GLY A 55 -5.38 -6.17 17.82
N HIS A 56 -6.01 -7.11 17.12
CA HIS A 56 -5.90 -8.54 17.41
C HIS A 56 -4.75 -9.17 16.61
N SER A 57 -4.23 -10.27 17.14
CA SER A 57 -3.25 -11.12 16.46
C SER A 57 -3.88 -12.45 16.12
N TYR A 58 -3.62 -12.99 14.93
CA TYR A 58 -4.21 -14.25 14.49
C TYR A 58 -3.15 -15.27 14.08
N TRP A 59 -3.40 -16.54 14.35
CA TRP A 59 -2.60 -17.66 13.86
C TRP A 59 -3.42 -18.47 12.86
N LEU A 60 -2.83 -18.78 11.71
CA LEU A 60 -3.34 -19.84 10.86
C LEU A 60 -2.67 -21.16 11.23
N ARG A 61 -3.49 -22.15 11.54
CA ARG A 61 -3.05 -23.51 11.76
C ARG A 61 -3.51 -24.35 10.58
N VAL A 62 -2.54 -24.96 9.91
CA VAL A 62 -2.78 -25.95 8.84
C VAL A 62 -2.66 -27.33 9.47
N LEU A 63 -3.62 -28.22 9.21
CA LEU A 63 -3.60 -29.61 9.64
C LEU A 63 -3.65 -30.53 8.42
N PRO A 64 -3.05 -31.73 8.48
CA PRO A 64 -3.26 -32.73 7.45
C PRO A 64 -4.71 -33.21 7.52
N GLY A 65 -5.39 -33.34 6.38
CA GLY A 65 -6.76 -33.83 6.32
C GLY A 65 -6.90 -35.21 6.98
N ALA A 66 -8.12 -35.52 7.43
CA ALA A 66 -8.42 -36.69 8.27
C ALA A 66 -7.91 -38.05 7.74
N ALA A 67 -7.62 -38.16 6.44
CA ALA A 67 -7.09 -39.37 5.80
C ALA A 67 -5.55 -39.44 5.67
N GLN A 68 -4.79 -38.39 5.98
CA GLN A 68 -3.38 -38.28 5.57
C GLN A 68 -2.35 -38.62 6.66
N GLY A 69 -2.68 -38.51 7.94
CA GLY A 69 -1.79 -38.86 9.07
C GLY A 69 -0.49 -38.02 9.21
N ALA A 70 -0.03 -37.37 8.14
CA ALA A 70 1.08 -36.43 8.07
C ALA A 70 0.99 -35.62 6.76
N PHE A 71 1.68 -34.48 6.72
CA PHE A 71 1.90 -33.71 5.50
C PHE A 71 2.75 -34.51 4.49
N GLN A 72 2.24 -34.75 3.29
CA GLN A 72 2.96 -35.53 2.26
C GLN A 72 3.42 -34.69 1.06
N HIS A 73 3.04 -33.41 1.02
CA HIS A 73 3.29 -32.52 -0.12
C HIS A 73 3.72 -31.14 0.35
N ASP A 74 4.25 -30.34 -0.59
CA ASP A 74 4.48 -28.91 -0.36
C ASP A 74 3.16 -28.16 -0.49
N TYR A 75 2.89 -27.25 0.45
CA TYR A 75 1.66 -26.47 0.48
C TYR A 75 2.00 -24.98 0.41
N ALA A 76 1.17 -24.21 -0.30
CA ALA A 76 1.25 -22.76 -0.37
C ALA A 76 -0.04 -22.15 0.18
N LEU A 77 0.11 -21.17 1.06
CA LEU A 77 -1.00 -20.36 1.56
C LEU A 77 -1.10 -19.10 0.72
N ALA A 78 -2.30 -18.80 0.21
CA ALA A 78 -2.62 -17.54 -0.42
C ALA A 78 -3.64 -16.81 0.46
N TRP A 79 -3.35 -15.55 0.78
CA TRP A 79 -4.22 -14.68 1.54
C TRP A 79 -4.68 -13.54 0.63
N ILE A 80 -5.98 -13.30 0.57
CA ILE A 80 -6.55 -12.14 -0.12
C ILE A 80 -7.02 -11.19 0.97
N ILE A 81 -6.40 -10.01 1.06
CA ILE A 81 -6.87 -8.93 1.92
C ILE A 81 -7.71 -8.03 1.01
N ASP A 82 -9.03 -8.15 1.09
CA ASP A 82 -9.97 -7.50 0.15
C ASP A 82 -10.17 -5.99 0.46
N GLU A 83 -9.60 -5.47 1.56
CA GLU A 83 -9.97 -4.17 2.14
C GLU A 83 -8.75 -3.33 2.58
N LEU A 84 -7.63 -3.37 1.86
CA LEU A 84 -6.73 -2.22 1.93
C LEU A 84 -7.33 -1.12 1.06
N PRO A 85 -7.58 0.09 1.61
CA PRO A 85 -7.93 1.24 0.79
C PRO A 85 -6.97 1.36 -0.40
N PRO A 86 -7.44 1.85 -1.57
CA PRO A 86 -6.55 2.18 -2.66
C PRO A 86 -5.39 3.05 -2.18
N ASP A 87 -4.20 2.70 -2.64
CA ASP A 87 -2.93 3.37 -2.40
C ASP A 87 -2.19 3.28 -3.74
N ALA A 88 -2.38 4.30 -4.56
CA ALA A 88 -2.04 4.25 -5.97
C ALA A 88 -0.53 4.35 -6.22
N ASP A 89 0.22 4.97 -5.32
CA ASP A 89 1.67 5.08 -5.39
C ASP A 89 2.43 4.12 -4.45
N GLY A 90 1.72 3.47 -3.52
CA GLY A 90 2.23 2.43 -2.65
C GLY A 90 3.07 2.95 -1.50
N ASP A 91 2.83 4.18 -1.06
CA ASP A 91 3.61 4.85 0.00
C ASP A 91 3.14 4.49 1.42
N GLY A 92 2.00 3.81 1.53
CA GLY A 92 1.38 3.39 2.79
C GLY A 92 0.30 4.33 3.32
N VAL A 93 0.00 5.42 2.62
CA VAL A 93 -1.10 6.35 2.88
C VAL A 93 -2.22 6.07 1.87
N PRO A 94 -3.45 5.78 2.33
CA PRO A 94 -4.59 5.62 1.43
C PRO A 94 -4.85 6.85 0.56
N ASP A 95 -5.25 6.66 -0.71
CA ASP A 95 -5.59 7.73 -1.68
C ASP A 95 -6.57 8.78 -1.11
N ALA A 96 -7.46 8.38 -0.18
CA ALA A 96 -8.44 9.26 0.45
C ALA A 96 -7.84 10.23 1.49
N ASN A 97 -6.61 9.96 1.92
CA ASN A 97 -5.87 10.67 2.95
C ASN A 97 -4.50 11.16 2.46
N ASP A 98 -4.17 10.90 1.21
CA ASP A 98 -2.88 11.19 0.59
C ASP A 98 -2.87 12.57 -0.07
N ASN A 99 -1.98 13.45 0.39
CA ASN A 99 -1.79 14.77 -0.19
C ASN A 99 -0.98 14.75 -1.51
N CYS A 100 -0.47 13.60 -1.93
CA CYS A 100 0.16 13.32 -3.23
C CYS A 100 -0.16 11.91 -3.80
N ILE A 101 -1.44 11.52 -3.95
CA ILE A 101 -2.02 10.29 -4.58
C ILE A 101 -1.21 9.58 -5.69
N GLN A 102 -0.31 10.23 -6.43
CA GLN A 102 0.50 9.61 -7.50
C GLN A 102 2.03 9.68 -7.27
N ILE A 103 2.50 10.32 -6.20
CA ILE A 103 3.90 10.57 -5.90
C ILE A 103 4.17 10.21 -4.44
N ALA A 104 4.78 9.05 -4.24
CA ALA A 104 5.02 8.49 -2.91
C ALA A 104 5.71 9.47 -1.96
N ASN A 105 5.03 9.83 -0.88
CA ASN A 105 5.51 10.72 0.16
C ASN A 105 4.98 10.28 1.55
N PRO A 106 5.53 9.19 2.13
CA PRO A 106 5.00 8.61 3.37
C PRO A 106 4.99 9.57 4.57
N GLY A 107 5.78 10.65 4.51
CA GLY A 107 5.85 11.71 5.51
C GLY A 107 4.71 12.74 5.42
N GLN A 108 4.02 12.81 4.28
CA GLN A 108 2.91 13.71 3.99
C GLN A 108 3.26 15.17 4.30
N GLY A 109 4.49 15.59 3.96
CA GLY A 109 4.96 16.96 4.16
C GLY A 109 4.18 17.94 3.29
N ASP A 110 3.71 19.02 3.89
CA ASP A 110 2.94 20.11 3.28
C ASP A 110 3.36 21.40 4.01
N ALA A 111 4.35 22.09 3.45
CA ALA A 111 5.07 23.15 4.15
C ALA A 111 4.32 24.49 4.17
N ASP A 112 3.47 24.76 3.17
CA ASP A 112 2.68 25.98 3.08
C ASP A 112 1.21 25.79 3.52
N GLY A 113 0.79 24.54 3.70
CA GLY A 113 -0.47 24.16 4.36
C GLY A 113 -1.68 24.28 3.45
N ASP A 114 -1.51 24.14 2.14
CA ASP A 114 -2.57 24.28 1.16
C ASP A 114 -3.34 22.97 0.91
N GLY A 115 -2.81 21.84 1.42
CA GLY A 115 -3.37 20.51 1.30
C GLY A 115 -2.72 19.64 0.22
N TYR A 116 -1.70 20.14 -0.48
CA TYR A 116 -0.88 19.41 -1.43
C TYR A 116 0.49 19.11 -0.83
N GLY A 117 1.00 17.90 -1.07
CA GLY A 117 2.29 17.55 -0.52
C GLY A 117 3.44 18.21 -1.29
N ASN A 118 4.52 18.53 -0.58
CA ASN A 118 5.74 19.11 -1.16
C ASN A 118 6.20 18.40 -2.46
N PRO A 119 6.15 17.06 -2.59
CA PRO A 119 6.60 16.37 -3.82
C PRO A 119 5.70 16.57 -5.05
N CYS A 120 4.45 16.96 -4.86
CA CYS A 120 3.46 17.18 -5.91
C CYS A 120 3.00 18.64 -6.02
N ASP A 121 3.64 19.55 -5.28
CA ASP A 121 3.35 20.98 -5.28
C ASP A 121 4.59 21.82 -5.53
N ALA A 122 4.72 22.28 -6.79
CA ALA A 122 5.78 23.22 -7.18
C ALA A 122 5.23 24.63 -7.49
N ASP A 123 4.01 24.93 -7.05
CA ASP A 123 3.32 26.22 -7.20
C ASP A 123 3.64 27.12 -6.01
N LEU A 124 4.82 27.72 -6.03
CA LEU A 124 5.38 28.47 -4.89
C LEU A 124 4.65 29.79 -4.62
N ASP A 125 3.81 30.29 -5.53
CA ASP A 125 2.95 31.45 -5.29
C ASP A 125 1.45 31.13 -5.16
N ASN A 126 1.09 29.84 -5.20
CA ASN A 126 -0.27 29.34 -5.01
C ASN A 126 -1.30 30.00 -5.96
N ASP A 127 -0.90 30.22 -7.22
CA ASP A 127 -1.77 30.80 -8.26
C ASP A 127 -2.51 29.76 -9.11
N GLY A 128 -2.24 28.48 -8.88
CA GLY A 128 -2.80 27.31 -9.53
C GLY A 128 -1.98 26.81 -10.73
N PHE A 129 -0.80 27.38 -11.02
CA PHE A 129 0.00 27.03 -12.18
C PHE A 129 1.51 27.12 -11.94
N VAL A 130 2.20 25.99 -12.03
CA VAL A 130 3.67 26.00 -12.01
C VAL A 130 4.23 26.65 -13.27
N ASN A 131 4.84 27.82 -13.13
CA ASN A 131 5.26 28.67 -14.23
C ASN A 131 6.58 29.41 -13.94
N PHE A 132 6.90 30.45 -14.73
CA PHE A 132 8.14 31.20 -14.57
C PHE A 132 8.19 32.06 -13.30
N ALA A 133 7.05 32.40 -12.71
CA ALA A 133 6.97 33.06 -11.41
C ALA A 133 7.51 32.13 -10.31
N ASP A 134 7.05 30.87 -10.29
CA ASP A 134 7.52 29.82 -9.38
C ASP A 134 9.00 29.54 -9.56
N LEU A 135 9.46 29.41 -10.82
CA LEU A 135 10.89 29.25 -11.08
C LEU A 135 11.70 30.45 -10.56
N GLY A 136 11.11 31.64 -10.58
CA GLY A 136 11.68 32.84 -9.98
C GLY A 136 11.82 32.72 -8.46
N LEU A 137 10.78 32.24 -7.78
CA LEU A 137 10.77 31.99 -6.33
C LEU A 137 11.73 30.87 -5.93
N PHE A 138 11.71 29.75 -6.64
CA PHE A 138 12.62 28.64 -6.46
C PHE A 138 14.08 29.08 -6.58
N ARG A 139 14.39 29.91 -7.57
CA ARG A 139 15.75 30.46 -7.75
C ARG A 139 16.19 31.31 -6.55
N LEU A 140 15.28 32.00 -5.87
CA LEU A 140 15.60 32.76 -4.66
C LEU A 140 15.86 31.82 -3.46
N ALA A 141 15.20 30.67 -3.43
CA ALA A 141 15.36 29.64 -2.40
C ALA A 141 16.54 28.69 -2.66
N PHE A 142 17.11 28.65 -3.87
CA PHE A 142 18.14 27.68 -4.23
C PHE A 142 19.38 27.75 -3.31
N GLY A 143 19.75 26.60 -2.73
CA GLY A 143 20.83 26.47 -1.75
C GLY A 143 20.45 26.82 -0.32
N SER A 144 19.16 27.04 -0.05
CA SER A 144 18.62 27.25 1.30
C SER A 144 18.03 25.95 1.89
N SER A 145 17.45 26.06 3.07
CA SER A 145 16.62 25.03 3.71
C SER A 145 15.16 25.48 3.79
N ASP A 146 14.68 26.22 2.78
CA ASP A 146 13.30 26.65 2.69
C ASP A 146 12.42 25.40 2.48
N PRO A 147 11.52 25.07 3.42
CA PRO A 147 10.75 23.84 3.35
C PRO A 147 9.68 23.86 2.26
N VAL A 148 9.29 25.03 1.73
CA VAL A 148 8.28 25.12 0.64
C VAL A 148 8.93 24.82 -0.72
N ALA A 149 10.22 25.13 -0.88
CA ALA A 149 10.96 24.85 -2.11
C ALA A 149 11.79 23.55 -2.05
N ASP A 150 11.69 22.79 -0.96
CA ASP A 150 12.33 21.49 -0.72
C ASP A 150 11.34 20.37 -1.07
N PHE A 151 11.11 20.20 -2.38
CA PHE A 151 10.10 19.30 -2.93
C PHE A 151 10.43 17.81 -2.70
N ASP A 152 11.71 17.44 -2.56
CA ASP A 152 12.08 16.05 -2.24
C ASP A 152 12.23 15.78 -0.73
N GLU A 153 11.89 16.77 0.11
CA GLU A 153 11.95 16.72 1.58
C GLU A 153 13.32 16.28 2.13
N SER A 154 14.41 16.57 1.40
CA SER A 154 15.77 16.23 1.83
C SER A 154 16.38 17.23 2.82
N GLY A 155 15.71 18.35 3.06
CA GLY A 155 16.10 19.44 3.94
C GLY A 155 16.92 20.54 3.26
N PHE A 156 17.10 20.48 1.93
CA PHE A 156 17.92 21.42 1.17
C PHE A 156 17.43 21.62 -0.24
N VAL A 157 17.10 22.87 -0.59
CA VAL A 157 16.72 23.25 -1.96
C VAL A 157 17.94 23.15 -2.89
N ASN A 158 17.93 22.16 -3.78
CA ASN A 158 19.05 21.84 -4.65
C ASN A 158 18.61 21.37 -6.05
N PHE A 159 19.49 20.69 -6.78
CA PHE A 159 19.20 20.23 -8.14
C PHE A 159 18.17 19.09 -8.21
N ALA A 160 17.94 18.37 -7.11
CA ALA A 160 16.88 17.38 -7.00
C ALA A 160 15.51 18.05 -7.04
N ASP A 161 15.30 19.12 -6.27
CA ASP A 161 14.08 19.92 -6.29
C ASP A 161 13.87 20.61 -7.63
N LEU A 162 14.95 21.09 -8.27
CA LEU A 162 14.86 21.63 -9.63
C LEU A 162 14.40 20.57 -10.64
N ALA A 163 14.74 19.30 -10.43
CA ALA A 163 14.27 18.23 -11.29
C ALA A 163 12.76 18.01 -11.16
N ILE A 164 12.22 18.11 -9.94
CA ILE A 164 10.78 18.04 -9.64
C ILE A 164 10.04 19.25 -10.21
N MET A 165 10.54 20.48 -9.97
CA MET A 165 9.94 21.69 -10.56
C MET A 165 9.91 21.63 -12.09
N ARG A 166 10.96 21.09 -12.72
CA ARG A 166 10.99 20.93 -14.18
C ARG A 166 9.92 19.95 -14.68
N THR A 167 9.60 18.91 -13.93
CA THR A 167 8.54 17.96 -14.33
C THR A 167 7.15 18.55 -14.13
N ALA A 168 6.97 19.44 -13.15
CA ALA A 168 5.70 20.10 -12.89
C ALA A 168 5.44 21.34 -13.78
N PHE A 169 6.47 21.88 -14.44
CA PHE A 169 6.36 23.14 -15.21
C PHE A 169 5.25 23.09 -16.28
N GLY A 170 4.27 23.99 -16.16
CA GLY A 170 3.10 24.10 -17.01
C GLY A 170 1.93 23.19 -16.62
N ALA A 171 2.03 22.47 -15.49
CA ALA A 171 0.96 21.69 -14.89
C ALA A 171 0.38 22.42 -13.66
N PRO A 172 -0.89 22.15 -13.29
CA PRO A 172 -1.40 22.55 -11.99
C PRO A 172 -0.70 21.78 -10.86
N PRO A 173 -0.61 22.35 -9.64
CA PRO A 173 -0.22 21.59 -8.46
C PRO A 173 -1.34 20.61 -8.07
N GLY A 174 -1.08 19.76 -7.10
CA GLY A 174 -2.12 19.00 -6.44
C GLY A 174 -1.79 17.54 -6.25
N PRO A 175 -2.68 16.77 -5.62
CA PRO A 175 -2.36 15.44 -5.12
C PRO A 175 -2.06 14.45 -6.25
N SER A 176 -2.37 14.76 -7.50
CA SER A 176 -1.98 13.92 -8.63
C SER A 176 -0.57 14.20 -9.16
N GLY A 177 0.08 15.30 -8.78
CA GLY A 177 1.45 15.70 -9.15
C GLY A 177 1.77 15.83 -10.65
N LEU A 178 0.82 15.44 -11.49
CA LEU A 178 0.85 15.38 -12.94
C LEU A 178 -0.58 15.64 -13.41
N ALA A 179 -0.72 16.47 -14.45
CA ALA A 179 -2.00 16.53 -15.17
C ALA A 179 -2.39 15.11 -15.64
N PRO A 180 -3.68 14.72 -15.60
CA PRO A 180 -4.14 13.40 -16.04
C PRO A 180 -3.81 13.11 -17.51
#